data_AF-A0A955SIC8-F1
#
_entry.id   AF-A0A955SIC8-F1
#
_cell.length_a   1.000
_cell.length_b   1.000
_cell.length_c   1.000
_cell.angle_alpha   90.00
_cell.angle_beta   90.00
_cell.angle_gamma   90.00
#
_symmetry.space_group_name_H-M   'P 1'
#
loop_
_entity.id
_entity.type
_entity.pdbx_description
1 polymer ?
#
loop_
_entity_poly.entity_id
_entity_poly.type
_entity_poly.pdbx_seq_one_letter_code
_entity_poly.pdbx_strand_id
1 'polypeptide(L)'
;FVDFHVYRQLNRFNIVDLFSLGGSGPGVFHPIRLQVPAQIRDWAKTYLRHAGLPDFWIGIQVGASDPMKAWRPEYFGQAMAHLSQHRQVGFVLIGTKKEEADVQEAIKCYRGVGGKGIICEAVGHTTVPQLIALLEHCQLMVTNDTGPMHMAVGVNTPVLNVSVGHVDFWETGPFGPGNWVIQPDILCGPCGFDKICPHHACKDHIRSREVAELCLHLLGAGPFPSFSSRIRVYEGSLNEDQLGTFILRAGTEEARVAWYAEFWRQYWYELFTGDTSRVPYSTAPPPDFHGCEELWDNLFPQISQLCRQADMVLELCRQKPIPVDLLKAGQGQLSVDTLAMQQVARPSLAFGPLAMAFFRETFSLEASTLAGMAEENAHAYHTFHVRAGEIFTRLAEKVTHDPRRALYACEIG
;
A
#
# COMPACT_ATOMS: atom_id res chain seq x y z
N PHE A 1 12.37 -1.65 -6.17
CA PHE A 1 11.05 -1.32 -5.57
C PHE A 1 9.91 -2.24 -5.99
N VAL A 2 9.65 -2.48 -7.28
CA VAL A 2 8.27 -2.73 -7.75
C VAL A 2 7.68 -4.14 -7.55
N ASP A 3 8.30 -5.06 -6.81
CA ASP A 3 7.69 -6.39 -6.60
C ASP A 3 6.98 -6.50 -5.24
N PHE A 4 6.17 -5.50 -4.94
CA PHE A 4 5.32 -5.53 -3.76
C PHE A 4 4.18 -6.54 -3.93
N HIS A 5 3.85 -7.01 -5.14
CA HIS A 5 2.69 -7.86 -5.39
C HIS A 5 2.60 -9.13 -4.51
N VAL A 6 3.74 -9.77 -4.20
CA VAL A 6 3.78 -10.95 -3.33
C VAL A 6 3.84 -10.58 -1.84
N TYR A 7 4.49 -9.47 -1.49
CA TYR A 7 4.69 -9.02 -0.11
C TYR A 7 4.04 -7.66 0.16
N ARG A 8 2.82 -7.44 -0.35
CA ARG A 8 2.14 -6.13 -0.31
C ARG A 8 2.01 -5.60 1.10
N GLN A 9 1.74 -6.50 2.04
CA GLN A 9 1.68 -6.21 3.48
C GLN A 9 2.96 -5.59 4.08
N LEU A 10 4.11 -5.74 3.42
CA LEU A 10 5.39 -5.15 3.82
C LEU A 10 5.65 -3.80 3.14
N ASN A 11 4.84 -3.42 2.15
CA ASN A 11 5.00 -2.15 1.46
C ASN A 11 4.61 -0.99 2.39
N ARG A 12 5.50 -0.01 2.48
CA ARG A 12 5.25 1.27 3.17
C ARG A 12 5.57 2.48 2.28
N PHE A 13 5.62 2.27 0.96
CA PHE A 13 5.74 3.34 -0.02
C PHE A 13 4.44 3.53 -0.77
N ASN A 14 4.03 4.79 -0.91
CA ASN A 14 3.02 5.14 -1.89
C ASN A 14 3.63 5.16 -3.30
N ILE A 15 2.82 4.82 -4.30
CA ILE A 15 3.26 4.85 -5.70
C ILE A 15 3.75 6.24 -6.11
N VAL A 16 3.15 7.30 -5.57
CA VAL A 16 3.60 8.68 -5.81
C VAL A 16 5.00 8.89 -5.26
N ASP A 17 5.31 8.38 -4.06
CA ASP A 17 6.66 8.46 -3.48
C ASP A 17 7.67 7.75 -4.38
N LEU A 18 7.33 6.57 -4.91
CA LEU A 18 8.22 5.82 -5.83
C LEU A 18 8.53 6.62 -7.11
N PHE A 19 7.52 7.28 -7.70
CA PHE A 19 7.72 8.14 -8.86
C PHE A 19 8.53 9.40 -8.52
N SER A 20 8.27 10.01 -7.36
CA SER A 20 9.02 11.17 -6.88
C SER A 20 10.50 10.82 -6.67
N LEU A 21 10.78 9.69 -6.01
CA LEU A 21 12.14 9.20 -5.82
C LEU A 21 12.83 8.93 -7.16
N GLY A 22 12.17 8.26 -8.10
CA GLY A 22 12.77 7.93 -9.40
C GLY A 22 12.94 9.11 -10.36
N GLY A 23 12.11 10.15 -10.23
CA GLY A 23 12.17 11.33 -11.09
C GLY A 23 12.99 12.48 -10.50
N SER A 24 12.59 12.96 -9.33
CA SER A 24 13.13 14.18 -8.70
C SER A 24 14.06 13.89 -7.51
N GLY A 25 14.17 12.64 -7.07
CA GLY A 25 14.91 12.26 -5.87
C GLY A 25 14.16 12.62 -4.57
N PRO A 26 14.77 12.37 -3.40
CA PRO A 26 14.20 12.78 -2.12
C PRO A 26 14.12 14.32 -2.05
N GLY A 27 13.01 14.84 -1.51
CA GLY A 27 12.75 16.27 -1.48
C GLY A 27 11.64 16.65 -0.51
N VAL A 28 11.34 17.94 -0.41
CA VAL A 28 10.24 18.42 0.44
C VAL A 28 8.91 17.87 -0.07
N PHE A 29 8.05 17.47 0.87
CA PHE A 29 6.71 17.03 0.55
C PHE A 29 5.91 18.13 -0.16
N HIS A 30 5.36 17.80 -1.33
CA HIS A 30 4.46 18.67 -2.07
C HIS A 30 3.16 17.92 -2.35
N PRO A 31 2.06 18.23 -1.64
CA PRO A 31 0.79 17.59 -1.93
C PRO A 31 0.34 17.98 -3.34
N ILE A 32 -0.45 17.10 -3.96
CA ILE A 32 -1.16 17.42 -5.22
C ILE A 32 -1.95 18.71 -4.98
N ARG A 33 -1.85 19.67 -5.91
CA ARG A 33 -2.64 20.90 -5.88
C ARG A 33 -3.35 21.07 -7.21
N LEU A 34 -4.66 21.24 -7.14
CA LEU A 34 -5.53 21.52 -8.27
C LEU A 34 -6.08 22.93 -8.11
N GLN A 35 -6.06 23.70 -9.20
CA GLN A 35 -6.61 25.04 -9.22
C GLN A 35 -7.99 25.02 -9.87
N VAL A 36 -8.98 25.59 -9.18
CA VAL A 36 -10.35 25.75 -9.69
C VAL A 36 -10.54 27.17 -10.21
N PRO A 37 -10.85 27.36 -11.51
CA PRO A 37 -11.18 28.67 -12.06
C PRO A 37 -12.44 29.26 -11.40
N ALA A 38 -12.47 30.58 -11.21
CA ALA A 38 -13.56 31.28 -10.50
C ALA A 38 -14.95 30.97 -11.09
N GLN A 39 -15.07 30.91 -12.41
CA GLN A 39 -16.33 30.56 -13.10
C GLN A 39 -16.85 29.17 -12.71
N ILE A 40 -15.96 28.17 -12.61
CA ILE A 40 -16.34 26.80 -12.26
C ILE A 40 -16.69 26.71 -10.77
N ARG A 41 -15.97 27.46 -9.92
CA ARG A 41 -16.29 27.59 -8.49
C ARG A 41 -17.69 28.18 -8.27
N ASP A 42 -18.05 29.23 -9.01
CA ASP A 42 -19.37 29.85 -8.90
C ASP A 42 -20.50 28.96 -9.47
N TRP A 43 -20.20 28.19 -10.52
CA TRP A 43 -21.08 27.11 -10.97
C TRP A 43 -21.33 26.09 -9.86
N ALA A 44 -20.28 25.62 -9.17
CA ALA A 44 -20.40 24.63 -8.09
C ALA A 44 -21.25 25.15 -6.92
N LYS A 45 -21.02 26.40 -6.48
CA LYS A 45 -21.88 27.05 -5.47
C LYS A 45 -23.34 27.06 -5.88
N THR A 46 -23.62 27.44 -7.13
CA THR A 46 -24.99 27.53 -7.66
C THR A 46 -25.62 26.14 -7.73
N TYR A 47 -24.87 25.15 -8.22
CA TYR A 47 -25.29 23.76 -8.30
C TYR A 47 -25.68 23.20 -6.94
N LEU A 48 -24.84 23.39 -5.92
CA LEU A 48 -25.12 22.95 -4.55
C LEU A 48 -26.32 23.68 -3.93
N ARG A 49 -26.42 25.00 -4.13
CA ARG A 49 -27.54 25.82 -3.63
C ARG A 49 -28.90 25.35 -4.15
N HIS A 50 -28.98 24.86 -5.38
CA HIS A 50 -30.22 24.31 -5.92
C HIS A 50 -30.68 23.04 -5.20
N ALA A 51 -29.76 22.24 -4.66
CA ALA A 51 -30.10 21.08 -3.84
C ALA A 51 -30.49 21.49 -2.40
N GLY A 52 -29.82 22.51 -1.86
CA GLY A 52 -30.17 23.10 -0.56
C GLY A 52 -28.98 23.76 0.13
N LEU A 53 -29.13 24.04 1.43
CA LEU A 53 -28.14 24.75 2.24
C LEU A 53 -27.92 24.03 3.58
N PRO A 54 -27.19 22.90 3.60
CA PRO A 54 -26.75 22.28 4.85
C PRO A 54 -25.64 23.09 5.52
N ASP A 55 -25.31 22.77 6.77
CA ASP A 55 -24.14 23.34 7.45
C ASP A 55 -22.84 22.85 6.79
N PHE A 56 -22.83 21.58 6.37
CA PHE A 56 -21.67 20.95 5.73
C PHE A 56 -22.07 20.10 4.53
N TRP A 57 -21.27 20.16 3.46
CA TRP A 57 -21.34 19.24 2.34
C TRP A 57 -20.31 18.14 2.48
N ILE A 58 -20.73 16.90 2.21
CA ILE A 58 -19.87 15.73 2.21
C ILE A 58 -19.92 15.09 0.83
N GLY A 59 -18.76 14.97 0.18
CA GLY A 59 -18.65 14.25 -1.08
C GLY A 59 -18.71 12.74 -0.84
N ILE A 60 -19.54 12.02 -1.59
CA ILE A 60 -19.66 10.56 -1.46
C ILE A 60 -19.46 9.92 -2.85
N GLN A 61 -18.44 9.08 -2.95
CA GLN A 61 -18.23 8.23 -4.12
C GLN A 61 -18.55 6.79 -3.71
N VAL A 62 -19.74 6.33 -4.13
CA VAL A 62 -20.28 5.01 -3.75
C VAL A 62 -19.63 3.89 -4.57
N GLY A 63 -19.52 4.09 -5.88
CA GLY A 63 -19.03 3.10 -6.84
C GLY A 63 -17.51 3.10 -6.99
N ALA A 64 -17.03 2.17 -7.80
CA ALA A 64 -15.67 2.15 -8.32
C ALA A 64 -15.64 1.44 -9.67
N SER A 65 -14.61 1.73 -10.49
CA SER A 65 -14.42 1.09 -11.81
C SER A 65 -14.29 -0.44 -11.73
N ASP A 66 -13.79 -0.94 -10.60
CA ASP A 66 -13.77 -2.36 -10.27
C ASP A 66 -14.65 -2.58 -9.03
N PRO A 67 -15.76 -3.33 -9.16
CA PRO A 67 -16.65 -3.61 -8.04
C PRO A 67 -15.95 -4.30 -6.85
N MET A 68 -14.82 -4.99 -7.04
CA MET A 68 -14.09 -5.66 -5.94
C MET A 68 -13.51 -4.66 -4.94
N LYS A 69 -13.12 -3.46 -5.39
CA LYS A 69 -12.62 -2.38 -4.52
C LYS A 69 -13.70 -1.43 -4.01
N ALA A 70 -14.97 -1.68 -4.32
CA ALA A 70 -16.08 -0.88 -3.83
C ALA A 70 -16.70 -1.48 -2.57
N TRP A 71 -16.87 -0.66 -1.53
CA TRP A 71 -17.72 -0.99 -0.39
C TRP A 71 -19.19 -1.07 -0.79
N ARG A 72 -20.04 -1.67 0.04
CA ARG A 72 -21.43 -1.94 -0.34
C ARG A 72 -22.24 -0.64 -0.42
N PRO A 73 -22.99 -0.39 -1.51
CA PRO A 73 -23.84 0.79 -1.64
C PRO A 73 -24.81 0.97 -0.46
N GLU A 74 -25.39 -0.12 0.04
CA GLU A 74 -26.30 -0.11 1.18
C GLU A 74 -25.62 0.40 2.44
N TYR A 75 -24.34 0.07 2.64
CA TYR A 75 -23.59 0.54 3.80
C TYR A 75 -23.19 2.01 3.70
N PHE A 76 -22.91 2.53 2.50
CA PHE A 76 -22.83 3.98 2.28
C PHE A 76 -24.16 4.65 2.66
N GLY A 77 -25.28 4.10 2.19
CA GLY A 77 -26.63 4.59 2.53
C GLY A 77 -26.87 4.66 4.04
N GLN A 78 -26.56 3.58 4.76
CA GLN A 78 -26.70 3.52 6.21
C GLN A 78 -25.76 4.48 6.95
N ALA A 79 -24.51 4.63 6.50
CA ALA A 79 -23.54 5.53 7.11
C ALA A 79 -23.99 6.99 6.95
N MET A 80 -24.44 7.38 5.75
CA MET A 80 -25.05 8.69 5.49
C MET A 80 -26.26 8.94 6.40
N ALA A 81 -27.12 7.93 6.58
CA ALA A 81 -28.31 8.08 7.41
C ALA A 81 -27.94 8.34 8.87
N HIS A 82 -27.03 7.53 9.42
CA HIS A 82 -26.54 7.69 10.79
C HIS A 82 -25.88 9.07 11.00
N LEU A 83 -25.06 9.51 10.05
CA LEU A 83 -24.41 10.82 10.10
C LEU A 83 -25.44 11.96 10.09
N SER A 84 -26.45 11.89 9.21
CA SER A 84 -27.50 12.91 9.09
C SER A 84 -28.44 13.01 10.30
N GLN A 85 -28.47 11.99 11.16
CA GLN A 85 -29.24 12.01 12.41
C GLN A 85 -28.56 12.85 13.50
N HIS A 86 -27.24 13.03 13.41
CA HIS A 86 -26.43 13.70 14.43
C HIS A 86 -25.95 15.09 14.00
N ARG A 87 -25.92 15.38 12.69
CA ARG A 87 -25.53 16.69 12.13
C ARG A 87 -26.36 17.07 10.91
N GLN A 88 -26.55 18.38 10.72
CA GLN A 88 -27.22 18.95 9.55
C GLN A 88 -26.27 18.96 8.34
N VAL A 89 -26.08 17.80 7.74
CA VAL A 89 -25.21 17.61 6.58
C VAL A 89 -26.01 17.43 5.29
N GLY A 90 -25.38 17.76 4.16
CA GLY A 90 -25.80 17.35 2.84
C GLY A 90 -24.74 16.47 2.18
N PHE A 91 -25.19 15.62 1.26
CA PHE A 91 -24.32 14.67 0.57
C PHE A 91 -24.30 14.99 -0.93
N VAL A 92 -23.10 15.13 -1.49
CA VAL A 92 -22.87 15.28 -2.94
C VAL A 92 -22.48 13.91 -3.48
N LEU A 93 -23.42 13.24 -4.15
CA LEU A 93 -23.21 11.90 -4.68
C LEU A 93 -22.59 12.00 -6.07
N ILE A 94 -21.34 11.56 -6.19
CA ILE A 94 -20.53 11.70 -7.39
C ILE A 94 -20.27 10.34 -8.05
N GLY A 95 -19.81 10.37 -9.29
CA GLY A 95 -19.45 9.19 -10.06
C GLY A 95 -19.74 9.38 -11.54
N THR A 96 -19.39 8.37 -12.33
CA THR A 96 -19.73 8.28 -13.75
C THR A 96 -21.16 7.77 -13.92
N LYS A 97 -21.72 7.93 -15.12
CA LYS A 97 -23.06 7.38 -15.44
C LYS A 97 -23.15 5.86 -15.24
N LYS A 98 -22.04 5.13 -15.33
CA LYS A 98 -21.98 3.67 -15.08
C LYS A 98 -22.20 3.29 -13.62
N GLU A 99 -21.96 4.22 -12.69
CA GLU A 99 -22.08 4.02 -11.25
C GLU A 99 -23.44 4.51 -10.70
N GLU A 100 -24.35 4.96 -11.57
CA GLU A 100 -25.66 5.48 -11.16
C GLU A 100 -26.49 4.43 -10.41
N ALA A 101 -26.45 3.16 -10.81
CA ALA A 101 -27.18 2.10 -10.12
C ALA A 101 -26.74 1.94 -8.66
N ASP A 102 -25.43 1.98 -8.40
CA ASP A 102 -24.88 1.91 -7.04
C ASP A 102 -25.30 3.14 -6.22
N VAL A 103 -25.24 4.33 -6.82
CA VAL A 103 -25.68 5.57 -6.17
C VAL A 103 -27.18 5.51 -5.81
N GLN A 104 -28.03 5.03 -6.72
CA GLN A 104 -29.46 4.88 -6.45
C GLN A 104 -29.75 3.86 -5.34
N GLU A 105 -29.02 2.75 -5.27
CA GLU A 105 -29.19 1.80 -4.16
C GLU A 105 -28.76 2.40 -2.82
N ALA A 106 -27.67 3.19 -2.80
CA ALA A 106 -27.27 3.93 -1.60
C ALA A 106 -28.33 4.96 -1.16
N ILE A 107 -28.92 5.72 -2.09
CA ILE A 107 -30.01 6.68 -1.79
C ILE A 107 -31.25 5.94 -1.25
N LYS A 108 -31.65 4.86 -1.91
CA LYS A 108 -32.80 4.04 -1.49
C LYS A 108 -32.59 3.51 -0.08
N CYS A 109 -31.43 2.94 0.21
CA CYS A 109 -31.09 2.46 1.55
C CYS A 109 -31.10 3.61 2.57
N TYR A 110 -30.42 4.72 2.25
CA TYR A 110 -30.37 5.93 3.07
C TYR A 110 -31.75 6.43 3.49
N ARG A 111 -32.68 6.55 2.54
CA ARG A 111 -34.07 6.95 2.84
C ARG A 111 -34.83 5.87 3.60
N GLY A 112 -34.65 4.61 3.24
CA GLY A 112 -35.30 3.47 3.88
C GLY A 112 -34.98 3.32 5.37
N VAL A 113 -33.77 3.72 5.80
CA VAL A 113 -33.36 3.72 7.22
C VAL A 113 -33.50 5.08 7.92
N GLY A 114 -34.26 6.02 7.31
CA GLY A 114 -34.65 7.27 7.94
C GLY A 114 -33.65 8.42 7.82
N GLY A 115 -32.81 8.44 6.77
CA GLY A 115 -31.90 9.54 6.46
C GLY A 115 -32.62 10.85 6.10
N LYS A 116 -32.19 11.97 6.70
CA LYS A 116 -32.89 13.28 6.64
C LYS A 116 -32.11 14.41 5.98
N GLY A 117 -30.80 14.31 5.90
CA GLY A 117 -29.93 15.24 5.18
C GLY A 117 -30.26 15.39 3.69
N ILE A 118 -29.76 16.49 3.13
CA ILE A 118 -29.95 16.88 1.72
C ILE A 118 -29.14 15.93 0.83
N ILE A 119 -29.70 15.53 -0.31
CA ILE A 119 -29.00 14.75 -1.34
C ILE A 119 -28.86 15.64 -2.58
N CYS A 120 -27.63 15.81 -3.04
CA CYS A 120 -27.27 16.45 -4.30
C CYS A 120 -26.70 15.37 -5.22
N GLU A 121 -27.46 14.96 -6.23
CA GLU A 121 -27.06 13.93 -7.18
C GLU A 121 -26.25 14.53 -8.33
N ALA A 122 -24.95 14.29 -8.33
CA ALA A 122 -24.01 14.74 -9.36
C ALA A 122 -23.49 13.60 -10.25
N VAL A 123 -23.86 12.34 -9.95
CA VAL A 123 -23.44 11.14 -10.68
C VAL A 123 -23.78 11.24 -12.17
N GLY A 124 -22.76 11.16 -13.03
CA GLY A 124 -22.93 11.28 -14.49
C GLY A 124 -23.32 12.68 -15.00
N HIS A 125 -23.35 13.70 -14.13
CA HIS A 125 -23.81 15.05 -14.46
C HIS A 125 -22.72 16.12 -14.41
N THR A 126 -21.46 15.74 -14.21
CA THR A 126 -20.33 16.66 -14.08
C THR A 126 -19.20 16.34 -15.05
N THR A 127 -18.57 17.38 -15.57
CA THR A 127 -17.21 17.30 -16.15
C THR A 127 -16.17 17.20 -15.03
N VAL A 128 -14.92 16.85 -15.37
CA VAL A 128 -13.82 16.76 -14.38
C VAL A 128 -13.58 18.10 -13.65
N PRO A 129 -13.48 19.26 -14.31
CA PRO A 129 -13.33 20.54 -13.59
C PRO A 129 -14.50 20.85 -12.66
N GLN A 130 -15.72 20.51 -13.07
CA GLN A 130 -16.93 20.68 -12.25
C GLN A 130 -16.91 19.79 -11.02
N LEU A 131 -16.50 18.52 -11.15
CA LEU A 131 -16.33 17.59 -10.03
C LEU A 131 -15.30 18.14 -9.02
N ILE A 132 -14.14 18.58 -9.50
CA ILE A 132 -13.09 19.17 -8.64
C ILE A 132 -13.65 20.38 -7.87
N ALA A 133 -14.44 21.23 -8.52
CA ALA A 133 -15.06 22.38 -7.87
C ALA A 133 -16.15 22.00 -6.84
N LEU A 134 -16.94 20.94 -7.07
CA LEU A 134 -17.87 20.44 -6.06
C LEU A 134 -17.12 19.91 -4.83
N LEU A 135 -16.01 19.18 -5.06
CA LEU A 135 -15.17 18.66 -3.98
C LEU A 135 -14.52 19.80 -3.17
N GLU A 136 -14.08 20.89 -3.80
CA GLU A 136 -13.53 22.09 -3.13
C GLU A 136 -14.53 22.71 -2.13
N HIS A 137 -15.84 22.50 -2.33
CA HIS A 137 -16.89 22.98 -1.45
C HIS A 137 -17.31 22.00 -0.34
N CYS A 138 -16.80 20.76 -0.36
CA CYS A 138 -17.07 19.76 0.66
C CYS A 138 -16.12 19.90 1.85
N GLN A 139 -16.57 19.54 3.05
CA GLN A 139 -15.74 19.53 4.27
C GLN A 139 -15.14 18.16 4.57
N LEU A 140 -15.64 17.12 3.90
CA LEU A 140 -15.14 15.76 3.96
C LEU A 140 -15.54 15.05 2.67
N MET A 141 -14.73 14.09 2.22
CA MET A 141 -15.10 13.11 1.21
C MET A 141 -15.03 11.70 1.79
N VAL A 142 -16.08 10.89 1.60
CA VAL A 142 -16.07 9.45 1.92
C VAL A 142 -16.09 8.67 0.60
N THR A 143 -15.11 7.81 0.40
CA THR A 143 -14.88 7.20 -0.92
C THR A 143 -14.20 5.85 -0.83
N ASN A 144 -14.39 5.01 -1.85
CA ASN A 144 -13.48 3.91 -2.16
C ASN A 144 -12.15 4.45 -2.74
N ASP A 145 -11.20 3.56 -3.02
CA ASP A 145 -9.95 3.93 -3.71
C ASP A 145 -10.17 4.19 -5.22
N THR A 146 -10.40 5.46 -5.57
CA THR A 146 -10.78 5.89 -6.92
C THR A 146 -10.19 7.26 -7.27
N GLY A 147 -10.13 7.61 -8.56
CA GLY A 147 -9.60 8.90 -9.03
C GLY A 147 -10.14 10.15 -8.31
N PRO A 148 -11.46 10.27 -8.05
CA PRO A 148 -12.04 11.37 -7.27
C PRO A 148 -11.42 11.58 -5.88
N MET A 149 -10.91 10.53 -5.24
CA MET A 149 -10.18 10.61 -3.97
C MET A 149 -8.98 11.55 -4.06
N HIS A 150 -8.15 11.40 -5.10
CA HIS A 150 -6.98 12.24 -5.32
C HIS A 150 -7.36 13.66 -5.74
N MET A 151 -8.50 13.83 -6.41
CA MET A 151 -9.03 15.15 -6.75
C MET A 151 -9.41 15.94 -5.49
N ALA A 152 -10.05 15.29 -4.51
CA ALA A 152 -10.38 15.90 -3.21
C ALA A 152 -9.13 16.32 -2.44
N VAL A 153 -8.11 15.45 -2.36
CA VAL A 153 -6.79 15.81 -1.79
C VAL A 153 -6.21 17.03 -2.52
N GLY A 154 -6.31 17.06 -3.85
CA GLY A 154 -5.84 18.14 -4.70
C GLY A 154 -6.44 19.52 -4.41
N VAL A 155 -7.65 19.58 -3.84
CA VAL A 155 -8.32 20.83 -3.44
C VAL A 155 -8.39 21.00 -1.92
N ASN A 156 -7.60 20.22 -1.18
CA ASN A 156 -7.51 20.22 0.29
C ASN A 156 -8.81 19.80 1.01
N THR A 157 -9.67 19.03 0.35
CA THR A 157 -10.83 18.41 1.01
C THR A 157 -10.36 17.16 1.75
N PRO A 158 -10.53 17.07 3.09
CA PRO A 158 -10.20 15.87 3.85
C PRO A 158 -10.88 14.63 3.28
N VAL A 159 -10.16 13.51 3.25
CA VAL A 159 -10.66 12.25 2.70
C VAL A 159 -10.73 11.18 3.78
N LEU A 160 -11.84 10.46 3.83
CA LEU A 160 -11.97 9.15 4.47
C LEU A 160 -12.08 8.07 3.37
N ASN A 161 -11.00 7.32 3.19
CA ASN A 161 -10.94 6.19 2.27
C ASN A 161 -11.42 4.90 2.96
N VAL A 162 -12.44 4.27 2.37
CA VAL A 162 -12.93 2.94 2.76
C VAL A 162 -12.21 1.92 1.88
N SER A 163 -11.12 1.35 2.41
CA SER A 163 -10.21 0.48 1.67
C SER A 163 -10.63 -0.98 1.80
N VAL A 164 -11.14 -1.58 0.71
CA VAL A 164 -11.61 -2.97 0.66
C VAL A 164 -11.12 -3.70 -0.58
N GLY A 165 -11.24 -5.03 -0.58
CA GLY A 165 -10.84 -5.87 -1.71
C GLY A 165 -9.32 -5.99 -1.84
N HIS A 166 -8.82 -5.90 -3.06
CA HIS A 166 -7.37 -5.95 -3.36
C HIS A 166 -6.68 -4.59 -3.19
N VAL A 167 -7.36 -3.57 -2.67
CA VAL A 167 -6.73 -2.28 -2.41
C VAL A 167 -5.77 -2.42 -1.25
N ASP A 168 -4.54 -1.94 -1.46
CA ASP A 168 -3.60 -1.67 -0.38
C ASP A 168 -3.42 -0.15 -0.31
N PHE A 169 -3.92 0.47 0.76
CA PHE A 169 -3.86 1.91 0.91
C PHE A 169 -2.41 2.42 1.07
N TRP A 170 -1.45 1.56 1.41
CA TRP A 170 -0.05 1.97 1.40
C TRP A 170 0.40 2.32 -0.02
N GLU A 171 -0.13 1.64 -1.03
CA GLU A 171 0.23 1.86 -2.44
C GLU A 171 -0.45 3.10 -3.04
N THR A 172 -1.75 3.31 -2.75
CA THR A 172 -2.58 4.31 -3.46
C THR A 172 -3.38 5.24 -2.54
N GLY A 173 -3.38 5.00 -1.23
CA GLY A 173 -4.19 5.75 -0.28
C GLY A 173 -3.85 7.24 -0.20
N PRO A 174 -4.77 8.06 0.31
CA PRO A 174 -4.57 9.50 0.45
C PRO A 174 -3.68 9.77 1.67
N PHE A 175 -2.37 9.89 1.47
CA PHE A 175 -1.46 10.31 2.54
C PHE A 175 -1.60 11.80 2.86
N GLY A 176 -0.91 12.25 3.91
CA GLY A 176 -0.87 13.63 4.35
C GLY A 176 -1.93 13.99 5.40
N PRO A 177 -1.68 15.05 6.20
CA PRO A 177 -2.51 15.39 7.34
C PRO A 177 -3.98 15.63 6.98
N GLY A 178 -4.89 15.12 7.82
CA GLY A 178 -6.34 15.27 7.64
C GLY A 178 -7.00 14.21 6.76
N ASN A 179 -6.21 13.35 6.10
CA ASN A 179 -6.73 12.19 5.37
C ASN A 179 -6.72 10.94 6.25
N TRP A 180 -7.67 10.04 6.01
CA TRP A 180 -7.91 8.88 6.85
C TRP A 180 -8.24 7.65 6.00
N VAL A 181 -7.90 6.48 6.53
CA VAL A 181 -8.20 5.19 5.91
C VAL A 181 -8.85 4.28 6.96
N ILE A 182 -9.93 3.60 6.56
CA ILE A 182 -10.44 2.43 7.26
C ILE A 182 -10.19 1.21 6.36
N GLN A 183 -9.55 0.18 6.91
CA GLN A 183 -9.29 -1.09 6.23
C GLN A 183 -9.78 -2.25 7.11
N PRO A 184 -10.33 -3.34 6.54
CA PRO A 184 -10.64 -4.52 7.33
C PRO A 184 -9.37 -5.17 7.88
N ASP A 185 -9.48 -5.67 9.10
CA ASP A 185 -8.53 -6.61 9.68
C ASP A 185 -8.98 -8.03 9.33
N ILE A 186 -8.32 -8.63 8.33
CA ILE A 186 -8.63 -9.95 7.79
C ILE A 186 -7.39 -10.59 7.18
N LEU A 187 -7.21 -11.90 7.42
CA LEU A 187 -6.02 -12.65 7.01
C LEU A 187 -5.72 -12.65 5.50
N CYS A 188 -6.76 -12.53 4.65
CA CYS A 188 -6.57 -12.53 3.20
C CYS A 188 -6.23 -11.15 2.62
N GLY A 189 -6.23 -10.09 3.44
CA GLY A 189 -6.12 -8.70 3.01
C GLY A 189 -4.74 -8.09 3.30
N PRO A 190 -4.20 -7.23 2.41
CA PRO A 190 -4.71 -6.90 1.07
C PRO A 190 -4.56 -8.11 0.12
N CYS A 191 -5.61 -8.45 -0.63
CA CYS A 191 -5.56 -9.61 -1.53
C CYS A 191 -4.82 -9.28 -2.83
N GLY A 192 -4.27 -10.29 -3.52
CA GLY A 192 -3.61 -10.11 -4.82
C GLY A 192 -4.59 -9.65 -5.90
N PHE A 193 -4.09 -8.89 -6.89
CA PHE A 193 -4.89 -8.37 -8.01
C PHE A 193 -5.47 -9.48 -8.92
N ASP A 194 -4.79 -10.62 -8.98
CA ASP A 194 -5.12 -11.79 -9.80
C ASP A 194 -6.07 -12.78 -9.10
N LYS A 195 -6.42 -12.52 -7.83
CA LYS A 195 -7.25 -13.44 -7.04
C LYS A 195 -8.74 -13.17 -7.22
N ILE A 196 -9.48 -14.20 -7.64
CA ILE A 196 -10.94 -14.21 -7.60
C ILE A 196 -11.38 -14.47 -6.15
N CYS A 197 -12.08 -13.51 -5.54
CA CYS A 197 -12.52 -13.62 -4.16
C CYS A 197 -13.87 -14.36 -4.07
N PRO A 198 -14.00 -15.43 -3.26
CA PRO A 198 -15.25 -16.19 -3.18
C PRO A 198 -16.24 -15.67 -2.12
N HIS A 199 -15.81 -14.80 -1.19
CA HIS A 199 -16.61 -14.47 0.00
C HIS A 199 -16.92 -12.97 0.18
N HIS A 200 -16.06 -12.06 -0.30
CA HIS A 200 -16.20 -10.60 -0.16
C HIS A 200 -16.38 -10.08 1.29
N ALA A 201 -16.14 -10.92 2.31
CA ALA A 201 -16.33 -10.61 3.74
C ALA A 201 -15.59 -9.35 4.22
N CYS A 202 -14.51 -8.96 3.55
CA CYS A 202 -13.78 -7.72 3.84
C CYS A 202 -14.69 -6.48 3.78
N LYS A 203 -15.71 -6.48 2.91
CA LYS A 203 -16.69 -5.39 2.78
C LYS A 203 -17.68 -5.33 3.95
N ASP A 204 -17.91 -6.46 4.62
CA ASP A 204 -18.83 -6.61 5.74
C ASP A 204 -18.19 -6.40 7.12
N HIS A 205 -16.85 -6.40 7.16
CA HIS A 205 -16.10 -6.09 8.38
C HIS A 205 -16.21 -4.61 8.75
N ILE A 206 -16.19 -3.72 7.76
CA ILE A 206 -16.38 -2.28 7.97
C ILE A 206 -17.87 -2.01 8.11
N ARG A 207 -18.31 -1.63 9.31
CA ARG A 207 -19.72 -1.33 9.57
C ARG A 207 -20.04 0.12 9.27
N SER A 208 -21.25 0.35 8.77
CA SER A 208 -21.76 1.69 8.43
C SER A 208 -21.72 2.68 9.60
N ARG A 209 -21.99 2.20 10.81
CA ARG A 209 -21.91 3.01 12.03
C ARG A 209 -20.49 3.48 12.36
N GLU A 210 -19.48 2.62 12.22
CA GLU A 210 -18.08 2.95 12.51
C GLU A 210 -17.57 4.05 11.56
N VAL A 211 -17.95 3.96 10.28
CA VAL A 211 -17.65 4.99 9.27
C VAL A 211 -18.33 6.32 9.64
N ALA A 212 -19.62 6.28 9.99
CA ALA A 212 -20.37 7.49 10.31
C ALA A 212 -19.87 8.18 11.61
N GLU A 213 -19.53 7.41 12.65
CA GLU A 213 -18.95 7.93 13.89
C GLU A 213 -17.56 8.54 13.66
N LEU A 214 -16.74 7.95 12.78
CA LEU A 214 -15.48 8.58 12.38
C LEU A 214 -15.73 9.88 11.60
N CYS A 215 -16.68 9.90 10.65
CA CYS A 215 -17.04 11.15 9.96
C CYS A 215 -17.46 12.25 10.93
N LEU A 216 -18.24 11.91 11.98
CA LEU A 216 -18.59 12.87 13.03
C LEU A 216 -17.36 13.41 13.74
N HIS A 217 -16.42 12.54 14.12
CA HIS A 217 -15.16 12.97 14.72
C HIS A 217 -14.38 13.92 13.81
N LEU A 218 -14.22 13.57 12.53
CA LEU A 218 -13.48 14.36 11.54
C LEU A 218 -14.12 15.73 11.27
N LEU A 219 -15.44 15.84 11.41
CA LEU A 219 -16.19 17.09 11.31
C LEU A 219 -16.21 17.89 12.64
N GLY A 220 -15.43 17.49 13.65
CA GLY A 220 -15.41 18.14 14.97
C GLY A 220 -16.71 17.95 15.77
N ALA A 221 -17.50 16.93 15.44
CA ALA A 221 -18.81 16.66 16.00
C ALA A 221 -18.83 15.56 17.07
N GLY A 222 -17.67 15.02 17.46
CA GLY A 222 -17.56 14.00 18.48
C GLY A 222 -16.11 13.62 18.83
N PRO A 223 -15.91 12.86 19.92
CA PRO A 223 -14.61 12.29 20.24
C PRO A 223 -14.20 11.25 19.19
N PHE A 224 -12.92 10.87 19.19
CA PHE A 224 -12.44 9.75 18.38
C PHE A 224 -13.19 8.47 18.82
N PRO A 225 -13.87 7.76 17.92
CA PRO A 225 -14.76 6.67 18.31
C PRO A 225 -13.98 5.41 18.68
N SER A 226 -14.65 4.51 19.39
CA SER A 226 -14.13 3.16 19.63
C SER A 226 -14.55 2.24 18.49
N PHE A 227 -13.62 1.45 17.98
CA PHE A 227 -13.83 0.57 16.84
C PHE A 227 -13.86 -0.90 17.26
N SER A 228 -14.50 -1.74 16.45
CA SER A 228 -14.39 -3.18 16.59
C SER A 228 -12.98 -3.67 16.24
N SER A 229 -12.59 -4.84 16.76
CA SER A 229 -11.31 -5.48 16.42
C SER A 229 -11.28 -6.07 15.00
N ARG A 230 -12.23 -5.72 14.13
CA ARG A 230 -12.34 -6.23 12.76
C ARG A 230 -11.84 -5.26 11.71
N ILE A 231 -11.42 -4.07 12.14
CA ILE A 231 -10.94 -3.00 11.28
C ILE A 231 -9.70 -2.36 11.89
N ARG A 232 -8.93 -1.72 11.02
CA ARG A 232 -7.81 -0.85 11.36
C ARG A 232 -8.12 0.53 10.80
N VAL A 233 -7.78 1.55 11.58
CA VAL A 233 -8.01 2.95 11.23
C VAL A 233 -6.68 3.66 11.25
N TYR A 234 -6.38 4.32 10.14
CA TYR A 234 -5.11 5.00 9.93
C TYR A 234 -5.36 6.48 9.62
N GLU A 235 -4.46 7.33 10.11
CA GLU A 235 -4.38 8.75 9.76
C GLU A 235 -3.21 8.98 8.81
N GLY A 236 -3.45 9.64 7.69
CA GLY A 236 -2.43 10.08 6.75
C GLY A 236 -1.48 11.08 7.41
N SER A 237 -0.19 10.87 7.21
CA SER A 237 0.88 11.70 7.75
C SER A 237 2.05 11.77 6.77
N LEU A 238 3.12 12.42 7.21
CA LEU A 238 4.40 12.49 6.53
C LEU A 238 5.48 11.95 7.44
N ASN A 239 6.43 11.26 6.83
CA ASN A 239 7.63 10.80 7.49
C ASN A 239 8.71 11.90 7.55
N GLU A 240 9.76 11.69 8.36
CA GLU A 240 10.89 12.62 8.47
C GLU A 240 11.65 12.82 7.14
N ASP A 241 11.65 11.80 6.29
CA ASP A 241 12.19 11.86 4.93
C ASP A 241 11.22 12.47 3.90
N GLN A 242 10.10 13.04 4.37
CA GLN A 242 9.10 13.77 3.58
C GLN A 242 8.28 12.91 2.62
N LEU A 243 8.37 11.58 2.75
CA LEU A 243 7.50 10.64 2.03
C LEU A 243 6.17 10.45 2.75
N GLY A 244 5.14 10.09 1.99
CA GLY A 244 3.82 9.78 2.54
C GLY A 244 3.86 8.64 3.55
N THR A 245 3.06 8.73 4.61
CA THR A 245 2.91 7.63 5.57
C THR A 245 1.54 7.61 6.22
N PHE A 246 1.28 6.59 7.03
CA PHE A 246 0.04 6.40 7.75
C PHE A 246 0.32 5.99 9.20
N ILE A 247 -0.37 6.62 10.15
CA ILE A 247 -0.24 6.32 11.57
C ILE A 247 -1.46 5.50 11.99
N LEU A 248 -1.24 4.31 12.55
CA LEU A 248 -2.30 3.49 13.12
C LEU A 248 -2.92 4.19 14.34
N ARG A 249 -4.21 4.49 14.27
CA ARG A 249 -4.98 5.14 15.34
C ARG A 249 -5.92 4.18 16.07
N ALA A 250 -6.37 3.12 15.41
CA ALA A 250 -7.15 2.05 16.03
C ALA A 250 -6.95 0.71 15.32
N GLY A 251 -7.10 -0.38 16.07
CA GLY A 251 -6.80 -1.74 15.62
C GLY A 251 -5.37 -2.17 15.96
N THR A 252 -4.94 -3.29 15.40
CA THR A 252 -3.60 -3.86 15.63
C THR A 252 -2.99 -4.33 14.32
N GLU A 253 -1.68 -4.20 14.18
CA GLU A 253 -0.92 -4.88 13.14
C GLU A 253 -0.15 -6.05 13.75
N GLU A 254 0.04 -7.12 12.97
CA GLU A 254 0.90 -8.22 13.41
C GLU A 254 2.33 -7.70 13.60
N ALA A 255 2.89 -7.86 14.81
CA ALA A 255 4.18 -7.30 15.18
C ALA A 255 5.31 -7.69 14.22
N ARG A 256 5.28 -8.93 13.71
CA ARG A 256 6.27 -9.42 12.75
C ARG A 256 6.16 -8.70 11.41
N VAL A 257 4.95 -8.56 10.87
CA VAL A 257 4.69 -7.85 9.61
C VAL A 257 5.08 -6.38 9.74
N ALA A 258 4.67 -5.71 10.82
CA ALA A 258 5.01 -4.31 11.08
C ALA A 258 6.54 -4.11 11.12
N TRP A 259 7.26 -4.97 11.84
CA TRP A 259 8.71 -4.91 11.94
C TRP A 259 9.40 -5.04 10.57
N TYR A 260 9.02 -6.05 9.77
CA TYR A 260 9.61 -6.23 8.45
C TYR A 260 9.20 -5.13 7.47
N ALA A 261 7.99 -4.59 7.59
CA ALA A 261 7.56 -3.49 6.75
C ALA A 261 8.42 -2.23 6.98
N GLU A 262 8.76 -1.92 8.24
CA GLU A 262 9.70 -0.86 8.58
C GLU A 262 11.12 -1.14 8.06
N PHE A 263 11.63 -2.35 8.30
CA PHE A 263 12.96 -2.77 7.85
C PHE A 263 13.10 -2.65 6.33
N TRP A 264 12.15 -3.19 5.56
CA TRP A 264 12.21 -3.18 4.10
C TRP A 264 12.07 -1.79 3.55
N ARG A 265 11.20 -0.97 4.13
CA ARG A 265 11.08 0.41 3.72
C ARG A 265 12.39 1.16 3.90
N GLN A 266 13.09 0.96 5.02
CA GLN A 266 14.39 1.58 5.24
C GLN A 266 15.43 1.06 4.24
N TYR A 267 15.59 -0.26 4.15
CA TYR A 267 16.56 -0.89 3.28
C TYR A 267 16.40 -0.43 1.83
N TRP A 268 15.16 -0.43 1.31
CA TRP A 268 14.90 -0.01 -0.06
C TRP A 268 15.06 1.49 -0.27
N TYR A 269 14.70 2.32 0.71
CA TYR A 269 14.98 3.76 0.64
C TYR A 269 16.48 4.00 0.47
N GLU A 270 17.30 3.47 1.39
CA GLU A 270 18.74 3.68 1.41
C GLU A 270 19.43 3.12 0.17
N LEU A 271 19.02 1.92 -0.27
CA LEU A 271 19.57 1.31 -1.47
C LEU A 271 19.33 2.17 -2.72
N PHE A 272 18.18 2.83 -2.78
CA PHE A 272 17.78 3.58 -3.97
C PHE A 272 18.26 5.03 -3.98
N THR A 273 18.18 5.71 -2.84
CA THR A 273 18.60 7.11 -2.73
C THR A 273 20.10 7.24 -2.51
N GLY A 274 20.74 6.22 -1.90
CA GLY A 274 22.09 6.32 -1.36
C GLY A 274 22.16 7.09 -0.03
N ASP A 275 21.03 7.62 0.46
CA ASP A 275 20.92 8.40 1.69
C ASP A 275 20.43 7.53 2.84
N THR A 276 20.94 7.78 4.05
CA THR A 276 20.41 7.16 5.27
C THR A 276 18.97 7.60 5.52
N SER A 277 18.07 6.64 5.80
CA SER A 277 16.69 6.98 6.14
C SER A 277 16.64 7.73 7.48
N ARG A 278 15.87 8.81 7.52
CA ARG A 278 15.65 9.59 8.76
C ARG A 278 14.50 9.07 9.60
N VAL A 279 13.71 8.12 9.10
CA VAL A 279 12.52 7.70 9.84
C VAL A 279 12.90 6.83 11.03
N PRO A 280 12.36 7.13 12.23
CA PRO A 280 12.55 6.27 13.38
C PRO A 280 12.05 4.85 13.10
N TYR A 281 12.84 3.86 13.46
CA TYR A 281 12.52 2.45 13.29
C TYR A 281 13.01 1.68 14.51
N SER A 282 12.41 0.51 14.75
CA SER A 282 12.76 -0.31 15.91
C SER A 282 14.23 -0.73 15.89
N THR A 283 14.96 -0.46 16.98
CA THR A 283 16.31 -1.02 17.20
C THR A 283 16.25 -2.46 17.71
N ALA A 284 15.07 -2.95 18.09
CA ALA A 284 14.91 -4.33 18.56
C ALA A 284 15.14 -5.33 17.41
N PRO A 285 15.63 -6.54 17.72
CA PRO A 285 15.76 -7.60 16.74
C PRO A 285 14.40 -8.02 16.17
N PRO A 286 14.37 -8.69 14.99
CA PRO A 286 13.12 -9.18 14.43
C PRO A 286 12.48 -10.20 15.39
N PRO A 287 11.13 -10.21 15.53
CA PRO A 287 10.44 -11.11 16.44
C PRO A 287 10.73 -12.61 16.21
N ASP A 288 11.15 -12.98 15.00
CA ASP A 288 11.48 -14.33 14.57
C ASP A 288 12.97 -14.51 14.22
N PHE A 289 13.88 -13.74 14.85
CA PHE A 289 15.31 -13.76 14.54
C PHE A 289 15.94 -15.16 14.55
N HIS A 290 15.63 -16.01 15.54
CA HIS A 290 16.16 -17.38 15.59
C HIS A 290 15.79 -18.21 14.35
N GLY A 291 14.54 -18.07 13.87
CA GLY A 291 14.12 -18.72 12.63
C GLY A 291 14.82 -18.14 11.40
N CYS A 292 15.22 -16.86 11.46
CA CYS A 292 16.01 -16.23 10.41
C CYS A 292 17.47 -16.71 10.41
N GLU A 293 18.07 -16.93 11.58
CA GLU A 293 19.42 -17.53 11.70
C GLU A 293 19.44 -18.95 11.13
N GLU A 294 18.50 -19.82 11.53
CA GLU A 294 18.42 -21.18 10.99
C GLU A 294 18.20 -21.19 9.47
N LEU A 295 17.36 -20.29 8.97
CA LEU A 295 17.13 -20.15 7.53
C LEU A 295 18.39 -19.65 6.82
N TRP A 296 19.11 -18.70 7.40
CA TRP A 296 20.35 -18.15 6.86
C TRP A 296 21.44 -19.20 6.71
N ASP A 297 21.65 -20.02 7.75
CA ASP A 297 22.65 -21.10 7.76
C ASP A 297 22.42 -22.12 6.62
N ASN A 298 21.15 -22.33 6.26
CA ASN A 298 20.78 -23.19 5.14
C ASN A 298 20.82 -22.48 3.79
N LEU A 299 20.44 -21.20 3.75
CA LEU A 299 20.24 -20.44 2.51
C LEU A 299 21.57 -19.94 1.93
N PHE A 300 22.45 -19.37 2.76
CA PHE A 300 23.67 -18.72 2.28
C PHE A 300 24.61 -19.66 1.50
N PRO A 301 24.90 -20.90 1.96
CA PRO A 301 25.72 -21.84 1.18
C PRO A 301 25.11 -22.19 -0.18
N GLN A 302 23.77 -22.29 -0.26
CA GLN A 302 23.07 -22.54 -1.51
C GLN A 302 23.21 -21.37 -2.47
N ILE A 303 23.07 -20.12 -1.99
CA ILE A 303 23.29 -18.93 -2.81
C ILE A 303 24.73 -18.90 -3.34
N SER A 304 25.73 -19.18 -2.49
CA SER A 304 27.12 -19.24 -2.95
C SER A 304 27.36 -20.35 -3.99
N GLN A 305 26.64 -21.46 -3.92
CA GLN A 305 26.67 -22.51 -4.94
C GLN A 305 26.06 -22.04 -6.27
N LEU A 306 24.92 -21.34 -6.22
CA LEU A 306 24.28 -20.79 -7.41
C LEU A 306 25.19 -19.79 -8.13
N CYS A 307 25.91 -18.93 -7.41
CA CYS A 307 26.93 -18.05 -7.99
C CYS A 307 27.98 -18.85 -8.79
N ARG A 308 28.55 -19.90 -8.20
CA ARG A 308 29.55 -20.75 -8.89
C ARG A 308 28.97 -21.44 -10.13
N GLN A 309 27.73 -21.88 -10.07
CA GLN A 309 27.05 -22.49 -11.22
C GLN A 309 26.78 -21.48 -12.33
N ALA A 310 26.37 -20.26 -11.98
CA ALA A 310 26.18 -19.18 -12.94
C ALA A 310 27.50 -18.76 -13.61
N ASP A 311 28.58 -18.65 -12.85
CA ASP A 311 29.93 -18.38 -13.38
C ASP A 311 30.41 -19.49 -14.33
N MET A 312 30.13 -20.76 -13.98
CA MET A 312 30.42 -21.90 -14.86
C MET A 312 29.64 -21.81 -16.17
N VAL A 313 28.34 -21.47 -16.13
CA VAL A 313 27.51 -21.28 -17.33
C VAL A 313 28.07 -20.14 -18.19
N LEU A 314 28.46 -19.02 -17.58
CA LEU A 314 29.11 -17.90 -18.27
C LEU A 314 30.40 -18.33 -18.96
N GLU A 315 31.26 -19.10 -18.28
CA GLU A 315 32.52 -19.57 -18.87
C GLU A 315 32.26 -20.50 -20.07
N LEU A 316 31.29 -21.41 -19.98
CA LEU A 316 30.89 -22.27 -21.11
C LEU A 316 30.39 -21.45 -22.30
N CYS A 317 29.66 -20.36 -22.07
CA CYS A 317 29.20 -19.44 -23.12
C CYS A 317 30.34 -18.68 -23.82
N ARG A 318 31.51 -18.54 -23.18
CA ARG A 318 32.69 -17.84 -23.73
C ARG A 318 33.60 -18.75 -24.57
N GLN A 319 33.46 -20.07 -24.46
CA GLN A 319 34.29 -21.04 -25.18
C GLN A 319 34.00 -21.08 -26.69
N LYS A 320 35.02 -21.45 -27.48
CA LYS A 320 34.93 -21.65 -28.93
C LYS A 320 35.62 -22.97 -29.33
N PRO A 321 34.88 -23.99 -29.82
CA PRO A 321 33.42 -24.04 -29.99
C PRO A 321 32.68 -24.10 -28.63
N ILE A 322 31.41 -23.68 -28.60
CA ILE A 322 30.59 -23.74 -27.39
C ILE A 322 30.24 -25.22 -27.10
N PRO A 323 30.52 -25.74 -25.89
CA PRO A 323 30.17 -27.10 -25.51
C PRO A 323 28.68 -27.21 -25.17
N VAL A 324 27.83 -27.38 -26.19
CA VAL A 324 26.36 -27.30 -26.07
C VAL A 324 25.76 -28.23 -25.02
N ASP A 325 26.24 -29.48 -24.93
CA ASP A 325 25.67 -30.46 -23.98
C ASP A 325 26.00 -30.10 -22.53
N LEU A 326 27.22 -29.64 -22.27
CA LEU A 326 27.64 -29.16 -20.95
C LEU A 326 26.90 -27.87 -20.57
N LEU A 327 26.73 -26.96 -21.53
CA LEU A 327 25.98 -25.71 -21.33
C LEU A 327 24.52 -26.00 -20.95
N LYS A 328 23.84 -26.89 -21.68
CA LYS A 328 22.46 -27.30 -21.39
C LYS A 328 22.35 -27.96 -20.01
N ALA A 329 23.28 -28.85 -19.66
CA ALA A 329 23.30 -29.49 -18.34
C ALA A 329 23.52 -28.46 -17.22
N GLY A 330 24.45 -27.53 -17.40
CA GLY A 330 24.73 -26.44 -16.45
C GLY A 330 23.54 -25.51 -16.24
N GLN A 331 22.90 -25.06 -17.33
CA GLN A 331 21.69 -24.23 -17.26
C GLN A 331 20.52 -24.97 -16.61
N GLY A 332 20.35 -26.26 -16.92
CA GLY A 332 19.33 -27.10 -16.31
C GLY A 332 19.52 -27.24 -14.80
N GLN A 333 20.75 -27.53 -14.35
CA GLN A 333 21.07 -27.64 -12.93
C GLN A 333 20.87 -26.30 -12.20
N LEU A 334 21.39 -25.20 -12.77
CA LEU A 334 21.21 -23.85 -12.21
C LEU A 334 19.71 -23.51 -12.05
N SER A 335 18.89 -23.84 -13.05
CA SER A 335 17.45 -23.58 -12.99
C SER A 335 16.75 -24.38 -11.88
N VAL A 336 17.10 -25.66 -11.72
CA VAL A 336 16.56 -26.53 -10.67
C VAL A 336 16.94 -26.02 -9.28
N ASP A 337 18.22 -25.70 -9.08
CA ASP A 337 18.72 -25.26 -7.78
C ASP A 337 18.18 -23.87 -7.42
N THR A 338 18.00 -22.98 -8.41
CA THR A 338 17.35 -21.68 -8.21
C THR A 338 15.90 -21.82 -7.76
N LEU A 339 15.14 -22.75 -8.36
CA LEU A 339 13.77 -23.03 -7.94
C LEU A 339 13.71 -23.60 -6.52
N ALA A 340 14.64 -24.49 -6.16
CA ALA A 340 14.72 -25.05 -4.81
C ALA A 340 15.01 -23.98 -3.75
N MET A 341 16.00 -23.11 -4.01
CA MET A 341 16.33 -21.99 -3.13
C MET A 341 15.12 -21.04 -2.95
N GLN A 342 14.38 -20.77 -4.01
CA GLN A 342 13.19 -19.91 -3.94
C GLN A 342 12.08 -20.50 -3.08
N GLN A 343 11.83 -21.80 -3.16
CA GLN A 343 10.83 -22.45 -2.32
C GLN A 343 11.13 -22.29 -0.82
N VAL A 344 12.42 -22.23 -0.48
CA VAL A 344 12.91 -22.03 0.89
C VAL A 344 12.87 -20.56 1.30
N ALA A 345 13.31 -19.64 0.44
CA ALA A 345 13.39 -18.22 0.78
C ALA A 345 12.03 -17.50 0.76
N ARG A 346 11.11 -17.89 -0.13
CA ARG A 346 9.85 -17.17 -0.39
C ARG A 346 8.89 -17.06 0.81
N PRO A 347 8.75 -18.06 1.70
CA PRO A 347 7.90 -17.91 2.88
C PRO A 347 8.46 -16.92 3.92
N SER A 348 9.75 -16.56 3.84
CA SER A 348 10.41 -15.70 4.80
C SER A 348 10.09 -14.22 4.54
N LEU A 349 9.74 -13.49 5.60
CA LEU A 349 9.64 -12.03 5.54
C LEU A 349 11.03 -11.36 5.49
N ALA A 350 12.09 -12.05 5.94
CA ALA A 350 13.46 -11.55 5.96
C ALA A 350 14.18 -11.66 4.61
N PHE A 351 13.96 -12.74 3.86
CA PHE A 351 14.67 -13.00 2.60
C PHE A 351 13.74 -13.08 1.38
N GLY A 352 12.45 -13.31 1.59
CA GLY A 352 11.48 -13.46 0.52
C GLY A 352 11.39 -12.26 -0.43
N PRO A 353 11.31 -11.00 0.06
CA PRO A 353 11.30 -9.82 -0.81
C PRO A 353 12.57 -9.69 -1.66
N LEU A 354 13.74 -10.04 -1.12
CA LEU A 354 14.99 -10.05 -1.88
C LEU A 354 14.99 -11.16 -2.94
N ALA A 355 14.55 -12.38 -2.58
CA ALA A 355 14.49 -13.52 -3.50
C ALA A 355 13.57 -13.24 -4.70
N MET A 356 12.45 -12.55 -4.48
CA MET A 356 11.56 -12.12 -5.57
C MET A 356 12.19 -11.03 -6.45
N ALA A 357 12.87 -10.05 -5.86
CA ALA A 357 13.59 -9.04 -6.62
C ALA A 357 14.67 -9.67 -7.52
N PHE A 358 15.47 -10.59 -6.97
CA PHE A 358 16.45 -11.39 -7.70
C PHE A 358 15.81 -12.18 -8.84
N PHE A 359 14.70 -12.88 -8.58
CA PHE A 359 14.03 -13.65 -9.62
C PHE A 359 13.66 -12.76 -10.81
N ARG A 360 13.04 -11.61 -10.58
CA ARG A 360 12.70 -10.70 -11.69
C ARG A 360 13.91 -10.21 -12.46
N GLU A 361 15.02 -9.90 -11.79
CA GLU A 361 16.28 -9.54 -12.45
C GLU A 361 16.73 -10.63 -13.43
N THR A 362 16.61 -11.91 -13.06
CA THR A 362 16.97 -13.02 -13.97
C THR A 362 16.08 -13.17 -15.21
N PHE A 363 14.87 -12.60 -15.23
CA PHE A 363 13.95 -12.61 -16.39
C PHE A 363 13.99 -11.31 -17.20
N SER A 364 14.73 -10.29 -16.74
CA SER A 364 14.74 -8.94 -17.33
C SER A 364 16.10 -8.61 -17.96
N LEU A 365 16.76 -9.61 -18.55
CA LEU A 365 18.08 -9.47 -19.19
C LEU A 365 17.94 -8.69 -20.51
N GLU A 366 18.86 -7.76 -20.76
CA GLU A 366 18.83 -6.84 -21.91
C GLU A 366 19.88 -7.20 -22.98
N ALA A 367 20.89 -7.99 -22.61
CA ALA A 367 21.94 -8.39 -23.54
C ALA A 367 21.41 -9.19 -24.75
N SER A 368 21.98 -8.92 -25.92
CA SER A 368 21.58 -9.54 -27.20
C SER A 368 22.45 -10.73 -27.62
N THR A 369 23.48 -11.07 -26.85
CA THR A 369 24.37 -12.21 -27.12
C THR A 369 24.25 -13.25 -26.02
N LEU A 370 24.51 -14.53 -26.34
CA LEU A 370 24.47 -15.60 -25.36
C LEU A 370 25.42 -15.35 -24.18
N ALA A 371 26.65 -14.92 -24.45
CA ALA A 371 27.63 -14.60 -23.41
C ALA A 371 27.22 -13.37 -22.59
N GLY A 372 26.68 -12.33 -23.23
CA GLY A 372 26.17 -11.15 -22.52
C GLY A 372 24.98 -11.47 -21.62
N MET A 373 24.03 -12.30 -22.09
CA MET A 373 22.91 -12.75 -21.25
C MET A 373 23.40 -13.58 -20.06
N ALA A 374 24.38 -14.47 -20.27
CA ALA A 374 24.97 -15.25 -19.19
C ALA A 374 25.73 -14.37 -18.18
N GLU A 375 26.33 -13.27 -18.64
CA GLU A 375 27.04 -12.31 -17.79
C GLU A 375 26.08 -11.51 -16.92
N GLU A 376 25.01 -10.95 -17.50
CA GLU A 376 23.94 -10.29 -16.74
C GLU A 376 23.26 -11.25 -15.76
N ASN A 377 23.05 -12.51 -16.17
CA ASN A 377 22.47 -13.53 -15.31
C ASN A 377 23.38 -13.86 -14.12
N ALA A 378 24.68 -14.10 -14.35
CA ALA A 378 25.66 -14.30 -13.28
C ALA A 378 25.75 -13.10 -12.34
N HIS A 379 25.72 -11.88 -12.90
CA HIS A 379 25.69 -10.65 -12.12
C HIS A 379 24.48 -10.56 -11.18
N ALA A 380 23.30 -11.01 -11.61
CA ALA A 380 22.11 -11.07 -10.76
C ALA A 380 22.30 -12.03 -9.55
N TYR A 381 22.92 -13.20 -9.75
CA TYR A 381 23.22 -14.12 -8.64
C TYR A 381 24.21 -13.52 -7.64
N HIS A 382 25.29 -12.89 -8.12
CA HIS A 382 26.26 -12.23 -7.24
C HIS A 382 25.65 -11.04 -6.48
N THR A 383 24.80 -10.26 -7.15
CA THR A 383 24.04 -9.16 -6.50
C THR A 383 23.12 -9.71 -5.41
N PHE A 384 22.42 -10.81 -5.68
CA PHE A 384 21.60 -11.49 -4.68
C PHE A 384 22.41 -11.98 -3.48
N HIS A 385 23.56 -12.62 -3.72
CA HIS A 385 24.48 -13.08 -2.67
C HIS A 385 24.96 -11.95 -1.75
N VAL A 386 25.43 -10.84 -2.34
CA VAL A 386 25.91 -9.68 -1.58
C VAL A 386 24.77 -9.08 -0.76
N ARG A 387 23.63 -8.78 -1.38
CA ARG A 387 22.47 -8.19 -0.69
C ARG A 387 21.92 -9.11 0.41
N ALA A 388 21.92 -10.42 0.21
CA ALA A 388 21.48 -11.37 1.24
C ALA A 388 22.38 -11.30 2.48
N GLY A 389 23.71 -11.21 2.29
CA GLY A 389 24.68 -11.01 3.37
C GLY A 389 24.50 -9.68 4.10
N GLU A 390 24.30 -8.59 3.35
CA GLU A 390 24.01 -7.27 3.93
C GLU A 390 22.74 -7.29 4.78
N ILE A 391 21.66 -7.91 4.27
CA ILE A 391 20.40 -8.04 4.99
C ILE A 391 20.62 -8.81 6.29
N PHE A 392 21.21 -10.01 6.24
CA PHE A 392 21.44 -10.78 7.45
C PHE A 392 22.31 -10.04 8.46
N THR A 393 23.36 -9.36 8.01
CA THR A 393 24.21 -8.52 8.88
C THR A 393 23.39 -7.45 9.58
N ARG A 394 22.55 -6.70 8.85
CA ARG A 394 21.66 -5.68 9.43
C ARG A 394 20.63 -6.27 10.41
N LEU A 395 20.11 -7.47 10.14
CA LEU A 395 19.21 -8.18 11.05
C LEU A 395 19.94 -8.56 12.35
N ALA A 396 21.19 -9.02 12.25
CA ALA A 396 22.02 -9.46 13.38
C ALA A 396 22.58 -8.28 14.22
N GLU A 397 22.95 -7.17 13.59
CA GLU A 397 23.39 -5.95 14.30
C GLU A 397 22.32 -5.43 15.27
N LYS A 398 21.04 -5.60 14.93
CA LYS A 398 19.92 -5.25 15.82
C LYS A 398 19.81 -6.14 17.05
N VAL A 399 20.45 -7.30 17.06
CA VAL A 399 20.51 -8.21 18.22
C VAL A 399 21.63 -7.80 19.17
N THR A 400 22.77 -7.32 18.64
CA THR A 400 23.92 -6.95 19.48
C THR A 400 23.67 -5.67 20.27
N HIS A 401 22.69 -4.86 19.87
CA HIS A 401 22.21 -3.69 20.61
C HIS A 401 21.11 -4.00 21.66
N ASP A 402 20.74 -5.27 21.89
CA ASP A 402 19.86 -5.63 23.01
C ASP A 402 20.66 -5.59 24.33
N PRO A 403 20.35 -4.65 25.26
CA PRO A 403 21.06 -4.54 26.54
C PRO A 403 20.96 -5.81 27.40
N ARG A 404 20.08 -6.77 27.09
CA ARG A 404 19.98 -8.05 27.81
C ARG A 404 21.14 -8.99 27.55
N ARG A 405 21.81 -8.94 26.39
CA ARG A 405 23.00 -9.79 26.14
C ARG A 405 24.26 -9.26 26.84
N ALA A 406 24.35 -7.96 27.11
CA ALA A 406 25.44 -7.38 27.90
C ALA A 406 25.43 -7.86 29.37
N LEU A 407 24.26 -8.23 29.90
CA LEU A 407 24.12 -8.75 31.27
C LEU A 407 24.61 -10.20 31.42
N TYR A 408 24.46 -11.05 30.40
CA TYR A 408 24.94 -12.44 30.45
C TYR A 408 26.43 -12.58 30.05
N ALA A 409 27.00 -11.60 29.35
CA ALA A 409 28.43 -11.59 29.03
C ALA A 409 29.34 -11.09 30.17
N CYS A 410 28.77 -10.57 31.27
CA CYS A 410 29.52 -10.15 32.46
C CYS A 410 29.46 -11.16 33.62
N GLU A 411 28.75 -12.29 33.49
CA GLU A 411 28.67 -13.33 34.53
C GLU A 411 29.03 -14.72 34.00
N ILE A 412 30.16 -14.83 33.27
CA ILE A 412 30.91 -16.08 33.19
C ILE A 412 32.41 -15.74 33.21
N GLY A 413 33.00 -15.82 34.42
CA GLY A 413 34.40 -16.18 34.68
C GLY A 413 35.49 -15.25 34.21
#